data_AF-A0A0Q4C704-F1
#
_entry.id   AF-A0A0Q4C704-F1
#
_cell.length_a   1.000
_cell.length_b   1.000
_cell.length_c   1.000
_cell.angle_alpha   90.00
_cell.angle_beta   90.00
_cell.angle_gamma   90.00
#
_symmetry.space_group_name_H-M   'P 1'
#
loop_
_entity.id
_entity.type
_entity.pdbx_description
1 polymer ?
#
loop_
_entity_poly.entity_id
_entity_poly.type
_entity_poly.pdbx_seq_one_letter_code
_entity_poly.pdbx_strand_id
1 'polypeptide(L)'
;MLVGDHLGRVETEALLEMGRLDGALMYCMGAPESIYAGLALRQTLIGALRQEGHAFTETRFQAWFAGLTTLSDDPSHKARPPRAVCEAILTELTHSAWPVLARTAASLISALLAPHDLQSPDAAVELHTVNAHARAMVDALGAAALTPLPALDALHHAVAQSTVFAAVERAEPALKLVRADMRSDPHQAPRWAVEMLYGSCLQSAGALHHPIPLVGLIRPDTAGDMEPGEARIIRAATLCEIMSTQLAMLAHASRQSKRAGALDTRSTSRAPDVLALLSGFGAMRSAQIERVLKATRLGVRGMVQLLLTAGEIEQTTVSGAHLYAVRTHPSDRLGITAPLEEAFSDDAMDEYDASMAQIDRLLNNAASLQR
;
A
#
# COMPACT_ATOMS: atom_id res chain seq x y z
N MET A 1 -30.40 17.16 11.12
CA MET A 1 -29.53 17.63 12.21
C MET A 1 -28.44 16.62 12.57
N LEU A 2 -28.70 15.31 12.55
CA LEU A 2 -27.74 14.25 12.91
C LEU A 2 -26.57 14.05 11.92
N VAL A 3 -26.80 14.22 10.61
CA VAL A 3 -25.75 14.00 9.58
C VAL A 3 -24.66 15.08 9.60
N GLY A 4 -25.04 16.34 9.85
CA GLY A 4 -24.08 17.46 9.88
C GLY A 4 -23.12 17.39 11.07
N ASP A 5 -23.62 16.95 12.23
CA ASP A 5 -22.82 16.77 13.44
C ASP A 5 -21.85 15.59 13.31
N HIS A 6 -22.31 14.48 12.72
CA HIS A 6 -21.45 13.34 12.42
C HIS A 6 -20.35 13.65 11.39
N LEU A 7 -20.70 14.31 10.29
CA LEU A 7 -19.73 14.73 9.27
C LEU A 7 -18.65 15.64 9.86
N GLY A 8 -19.04 16.67 10.63
CA GLY A 8 -18.09 17.57 11.27
C GLY A 8 -17.12 16.86 12.22
N ARG A 9 -17.60 15.84 12.94
CA ARG A 9 -16.74 15.01 13.81
C ARG A 9 -15.70 14.22 13.02
N VAL A 10 -16.12 13.50 11.98
CA VAL A 10 -15.23 12.65 11.15
C VAL A 10 -14.21 13.52 10.40
N GLU A 11 -14.62 14.66 9.87
CA GLU A 11 -13.71 15.62 9.22
C GLU A 11 -12.66 16.18 10.18
N THR A 12 -13.07 16.50 11.41
CA THR A 12 -12.15 16.99 12.46
C THR A 12 -11.14 15.91 12.86
N GLU A 13 -11.59 14.67 12.99
CA GLU A 13 -10.73 13.53 13.33
C GLU A 13 -9.68 13.25 12.24
N ALA A 14 -10.09 13.27 10.96
CA ALA A 14 -9.18 13.10 9.84
C ALA A 14 -8.09 14.17 9.79
N LEU A 15 -8.45 15.44 10.04
CA LEU A 15 -7.49 16.55 10.10
C LEU A 15 -6.57 16.46 11.32
N LEU A 16 -7.08 15.99 12.46
CA LEU A 16 -6.27 15.76 13.65
C LEU A 16 -5.21 14.68 13.43
N GLU A 17 -5.60 13.54 12.83
CA GLU A 17 -4.67 12.45 12.50
C GLU A 17 -3.62 12.89 11.48
N MET A 18 -4.00 13.69 10.48
CA MET A 18 -3.06 14.33 9.55
C MET A 18 -2.05 15.21 10.29
N GLY A 19 -2.51 16.08 11.21
CA GLY A 19 -1.63 16.94 12.00
C GLY A 19 -0.70 16.16 12.94
N ARG A 20 -1.16 15.04 13.51
CA ARG A 20 -0.33 14.13 14.32
C ARG A 20 0.76 13.48 13.47
N LEU A 21 0.42 13.00 12.28
CA LEU A 21 1.38 12.44 11.34
C LEU A 21 2.41 13.47 10.91
N ASP A 22 1.97 14.65 10.48
CA ASP A 22 2.86 15.72 10.02
C ASP A 22 3.83 16.16 11.11
N GLY A 23 3.31 16.42 12.31
CA GLY A 23 4.12 16.74 13.47
C GLY A 23 5.14 15.64 13.80
N ALA A 24 4.73 14.37 13.74
CA ALA A 24 5.63 13.25 14.01
C ALA A 24 6.72 13.10 12.92
N LEU A 25 6.37 13.31 11.65
CA LEU A 25 7.31 13.27 10.54
C LEU A 25 8.34 14.40 10.63
N MET A 26 7.94 15.59 11.04
CA MET A 26 8.84 16.75 11.19
C MET A 26 9.99 16.49 12.16
N TYR A 27 9.79 15.65 13.18
CA TYR A 27 10.81 15.27 14.16
C TYR A 27 11.46 13.91 13.85
N CYS A 28 11.06 13.24 12.77
CA CYS A 28 11.60 11.94 12.37
C CYS A 28 12.82 12.13 11.45
N MET A 29 14.02 12.09 12.04
CA MET A 29 15.27 12.27 11.28
C MET A 29 16.15 11.03 11.32
N GLY A 30 16.80 10.71 10.19
CA GLY A 30 17.87 9.71 10.12
C GLY A 30 17.40 8.28 9.93
N ALA A 31 17.76 7.38 10.84
CA ALA A 31 17.46 5.95 10.70
C ALA A 31 15.96 5.61 10.75
N PRO A 32 15.15 6.16 11.67
CA PRO A 32 13.69 5.96 11.65
C PRO A 32 13.04 6.42 10.34
N GLU A 33 13.50 7.56 9.81
CA GLU A 33 13.01 8.15 8.55
C GLU A 33 13.25 7.21 7.36
N SER A 34 14.44 6.60 7.31
CA SER A 34 14.81 5.65 6.25
C SER A 34 14.02 4.34 6.34
N ILE A 35 13.78 3.84 7.56
CA ILE A 35 12.94 2.65 7.79
C ILE A 35 11.50 2.93 7.36
N TYR A 36 10.96 4.09 7.75
CA TYR A 36 9.61 4.51 7.36
C TYR A 36 9.45 4.67 5.85
N ALA A 37 10.43 5.28 5.17
CA ALA A 37 10.42 5.38 3.71
C ALA A 37 10.35 3.99 3.03
N GLY A 38 11.07 2.99 3.58
CA GLY A 38 10.98 1.60 3.13
C GLY A 38 9.58 0.99 3.32
N LEU A 39 8.96 1.24 4.47
CA LEU A 39 7.60 0.77 4.79
C LEU A 39 6.57 1.40 3.87
N ALA A 40 6.62 2.72 3.69
CA ALA A 40 5.71 3.47 2.84
C ALA A 40 5.81 3.00 1.38
N LEU A 41 7.03 2.78 0.86
CA LEU A 41 7.23 2.24 -0.48
C LEU A 41 6.69 0.82 -0.61
N ARG A 42 6.96 -0.07 0.35
CA ARG A 42 6.39 -1.42 0.34
C ARG A 42 4.87 -1.40 0.32
N GLN A 43 4.25 -0.59 1.19
CA GLN A 43 2.80 -0.47 1.27
C GLN A 43 2.22 0.08 -0.03
N THR A 44 2.89 1.05 -0.66
CA THR A 44 2.52 1.59 -1.98
C THR A 44 2.54 0.50 -3.05
N LEU A 45 3.61 -0.31 -3.12
CA LEU A 45 3.73 -1.39 -4.10
C LEU A 45 2.66 -2.46 -3.89
N ILE A 46 2.46 -2.92 -2.66
CA ILE A 46 1.45 -3.94 -2.33
C ILE A 46 0.04 -3.41 -2.61
N GLY A 47 -0.26 -2.17 -2.20
CA GLY A 47 -1.54 -1.53 -2.43
C GLY A 47 -1.85 -1.38 -3.92
N ALA A 48 -0.89 -0.92 -4.71
CA ALA A 48 -1.04 -0.76 -6.16
C ALA A 48 -1.28 -2.11 -6.85
N LEU A 49 -0.51 -3.15 -6.51
CA LEU A 49 -0.71 -4.48 -7.10
C LEU A 49 -2.08 -5.07 -6.74
N ARG A 50 -2.58 -4.83 -5.51
CA ARG A 50 -3.93 -5.24 -5.11
C ARG A 50 -5.01 -4.45 -5.88
N GLN A 51 -4.80 -3.17 -6.11
CA GLN A 51 -5.68 -2.34 -6.96
C GLN A 51 -5.65 -2.72 -8.45
N GLU A 52 -4.60 -3.39 -8.92
CA GLU A 52 -4.56 -3.99 -10.26
C GLU A 52 -5.25 -5.37 -10.30
N GLY A 53 -5.71 -5.88 -9.15
CA GLY A 53 -6.40 -7.16 -9.02
C GLY A 53 -5.48 -8.36 -8.75
N HIS A 54 -4.20 -8.15 -8.45
CA HIS A 54 -3.30 -9.26 -8.11
C HIS A 54 -3.60 -9.80 -6.71
N ALA A 55 -3.90 -11.10 -6.62
CA ALA A 55 -4.11 -11.80 -5.36
C ALA A 55 -2.83 -12.48 -4.88
N PHE A 56 -2.33 -12.09 -3.70
CA PHE A 56 -1.12 -12.64 -3.10
C PHE A 56 -1.06 -12.36 -1.59
N THR A 57 -0.24 -13.14 -0.88
CA THR A 57 0.12 -12.88 0.52
C THR A 57 1.38 -12.01 0.59
N GLU A 58 1.60 -11.30 1.70
CA GLU A 58 2.81 -10.47 1.87
C GLU A 58 4.09 -11.32 1.78
N THR A 59 4.11 -12.52 2.34
CA THR A 59 5.23 -13.47 2.19
C THR A 59 5.50 -13.82 0.73
N ARG A 60 4.44 -14.02 -0.06
CA ARG A 60 4.57 -14.30 -1.49
C ARG A 60 5.07 -13.09 -2.26
N PHE A 61 4.61 -11.88 -1.93
CA PHE A 61 5.15 -10.65 -2.49
C PHE A 61 6.66 -10.55 -2.26
N GLN A 62 7.14 -10.82 -1.03
CA GLN A 62 8.57 -10.75 -0.73
C GLN A 62 9.38 -11.78 -1.54
N ALA A 63 8.90 -13.02 -1.61
CA ALA A 63 9.54 -14.06 -2.42
C ALA A 63 9.54 -13.70 -3.92
N TRP A 64 8.46 -13.12 -4.44
CA TRP A 64 8.35 -12.68 -5.83
C TRP A 64 9.23 -11.45 -6.12
N PHE A 65 9.23 -10.43 -5.27
CA PHE A 65 10.08 -9.25 -5.39
C PHE A 65 11.56 -9.66 -5.35
N ALA A 66 11.85 -10.67 -4.53
CA ALA A 66 13.11 -11.37 -4.51
C ALA A 66 13.31 -12.33 -5.69
N GLY A 67 12.47 -12.44 -6.71
CA GLY A 67 12.74 -13.29 -7.88
C GLY A 67 12.84 -14.79 -7.61
N LEU A 68 12.13 -15.29 -6.59
CA LEU A 68 12.12 -16.72 -6.21
C LEU A 68 10.87 -17.48 -6.63
N THR A 69 9.80 -16.75 -6.94
CA THR A 69 8.49 -17.30 -7.31
C THR A 69 7.74 -16.33 -8.21
N THR A 70 6.58 -16.75 -8.73
CA THR A 70 5.60 -15.89 -9.38
C THR A 70 4.71 -15.20 -8.34
N LEU A 71 4.21 -14.00 -8.65
CA LEU A 71 3.38 -13.22 -7.72
C LEU A 71 2.05 -13.93 -7.42
N SER A 72 1.38 -14.45 -8.45
CA SER A 72 0.12 -15.18 -8.35
C SER A 72 0.23 -16.51 -9.10
N ASP A 73 -0.55 -17.51 -8.67
CA ASP A 73 -0.64 -18.81 -9.37
C ASP A 73 -1.45 -18.71 -10.65
N ASP A 74 -2.47 -17.85 -10.65
CA ASP A 74 -3.34 -17.58 -11.79
C ASP A 74 -3.23 -16.09 -12.18
N PRO A 75 -2.32 -15.72 -13.11
CA PRO A 75 -2.14 -14.35 -13.51
C PRO A 75 -3.38 -13.87 -14.29
N SER A 76 -4.03 -12.81 -13.81
CA SER A 76 -5.11 -12.17 -14.56
C SER A 76 -4.56 -11.66 -15.89
N HIS A 77 -5.10 -12.16 -17.01
CA HIS A 77 -4.73 -11.74 -18.37
C HIS A 77 -5.02 -10.26 -18.65
N LYS A 78 -5.75 -9.58 -17.75
CA LYS A 78 -6.09 -8.15 -17.87
C LYS A 78 -5.35 -7.26 -16.87
N ALA A 79 -4.75 -7.80 -15.82
CA ALA A 79 -3.99 -6.98 -14.89
C ALA A 79 -2.69 -6.51 -15.55
N ARG A 80 -2.25 -5.28 -15.24
CA ARG A 80 -0.93 -4.84 -15.71
C ARG A 80 0.16 -5.76 -15.13
N PRO A 81 1.23 -6.03 -15.88
CA PRO A 81 2.30 -6.91 -15.41
C PRO A 81 2.89 -6.37 -14.09
N PRO A 82 2.96 -7.20 -13.04
CA PRO A 82 3.24 -6.71 -11.68
C PRO A 82 4.64 -6.12 -11.56
N ARG A 83 5.62 -6.64 -12.31
CA ARG A 83 6.98 -6.10 -12.28
C ARG A 83 7.01 -4.71 -12.92
N ALA A 84 6.33 -4.55 -14.06
CA ALA A 84 6.24 -3.28 -14.76
C ALA A 84 5.58 -2.20 -13.87
N VAL A 85 4.51 -2.55 -13.16
CA VAL A 85 3.84 -1.64 -12.20
C VAL A 85 4.80 -1.20 -11.10
N CYS A 86 5.52 -2.14 -10.47
CA CYS A 86 6.51 -1.80 -9.44
C CYS A 86 7.66 -0.94 -9.97
N GLU A 87 8.19 -1.24 -11.16
CA GLU A 87 9.24 -0.44 -11.80
C GLU A 87 8.76 0.98 -12.08
N ALA A 88 7.54 1.15 -12.61
CA ALA A 88 6.95 2.45 -12.88
C ALA A 88 6.75 3.28 -11.61
N ILE A 89 6.20 2.69 -10.54
CA ILE A 89 6.02 3.35 -9.24
C ILE A 89 7.36 3.79 -8.66
N LEU A 90 8.32 2.87 -8.58
CA LEU A 90 9.62 3.18 -7.99
C LEU A 90 10.37 4.24 -8.79
N THR A 91 10.32 4.18 -10.13
CA THR A 91 10.94 5.18 -11.02
C THR A 91 10.30 6.55 -10.82
N GLU A 92 8.97 6.61 -10.77
CA GLU A 92 8.23 7.84 -10.51
C GLU A 92 8.65 8.46 -9.16
N LEU A 93 8.66 7.65 -8.10
CA LEU A 93 8.99 8.10 -6.75
C LEU A 93 10.47 8.48 -6.55
N THR A 94 11.37 8.14 -7.48
CA THR A 94 12.73 8.71 -7.46
C THR A 94 12.75 10.23 -7.66
N HIS A 95 11.68 10.80 -8.20
CA HIS A 95 11.52 12.25 -8.41
C HIS A 95 10.78 12.94 -7.26
N SER A 96 10.49 12.23 -6.16
CA SER A 96 9.85 12.82 -4.98
C SER A 96 10.68 13.97 -4.40
N ALA A 97 9.99 15.05 -4.00
CA ALA A 97 10.59 16.15 -3.26
C ALA A 97 11.11 15.74 -1.86
N TRP A 98 10.74 14.56 -1.35
CA TRP A 98 11.30 14.01 -0.11
C TRP A 98 12.56 13.17 -0.39
N PRO A 99 13.77 13.64 -0.02
CA PRO A 99 15.00 13.01 -0.49
C PRO A 99 15.21 11.57 0.01
N VAL A 100 14.74 11.24 1.21
CA VAL A 100 14.84 9.88 1.76
C VAL A 100 13.97 8.90 0.97
N LEU A 101 12.75 9.30 0.59
CA LEU A 101 11.83 8.49 -0.21
C LEU A 101 12.43 8.24 -1.59
N ALA A 102 12.91 9.29 -2.24
CA ALA A 102 13.54 9.22 -3.56
C ALA A 102 14.77 8.29 -3.59
N ARG A 103 15.68 8.41 -2.61
CA ARG A 103 16.85 7.52 -2.51
C ARG A 103 16.47 6.08 -2.21
N THR A 104 15.45 5.87 -1.37
CA THR A 104 14.99 4.52 -1.01
C THR A 104 14.33 3.86 -2.22
N ALA A 105 13.51 4.60 -2.98
CA ALA A 105 12.92 4.13 -4.23
C ALA A 105 14.00 3.72 -5.24
N ALA A 106 15.01 4.58 -5.49
CA ALA A 106 16.12 4.27 -6.38
C ALA A 106 16.90 3.01 -5.95
N SER A 107 17.09 2.82 -4.64
CA SER A 107 17.75 1.63 -4.10
C SER A 107 16.91 0.37 -4.32
N LEU A 108 15.60 0.46 -4.12
CA LEU A 108 14.66 -0.65 -4.33
C LEU A 108 14.50 -1.05 -5.80
N ILE A 109 14.64 -0.11 -6.76
CA ILE A 109 14.70 -0.45 -8.20
C ILE A 109 15.82 -1.46 -8.44
N SER A 110 17.02 -1.20 -7.89
CA SER A 110 18.14 -2.12 -8.04
C SER A 110 17.92 -3.47 -7.36
N ALA A 111 17.05 -3.50 -6.33
CA ALA A 111 16.74 -4.68 -5.53
C ALA A 111 15.57 -5.51 -6.07
N LEU A 112 14.85 -5.02 -7.08
CA LEU A 112 13.74 -5.73 -7.70
C LEU A 112 14.29 -6.83 -8.62
N LEU A 113 14.18 -8.09 -8.16
CA LEU A 113 14.69 -9.26 -8.86
C LEU A 113 13.58 -10.16 -9.41
N ALA A 114 12.33 -9.73 -9.29
CA ALA A 114 11.18 -10.39 -9.89
C ALA A 114 11.45 -10.75 -11.35
N PRO A 115 10.96 -11.88 -11.88
CA PRO A 115 11.18 -12.23 -13.29
C PRO A 115 10.62 -11.15 -14.22
N HIS A 116 11.25 -10.94 -15.38
CA HIS A 116 10.69 -10.06 -16.40
C HIS A 116 9.42 -10.70 -16.98
N ASP A 117 8.37 -9.91 -17.08
CA ASP A 117 7.13 -10.33 -17.72
C ASP A 117 7.40 -10.42 -19.24
N LEU A 118 7.47 -11.64 -19.78
CA LEU A 118 7.82 -11.90 -21.19
C LEU A 118 6.78 -11.37 -22.21
N GLN A 119 5.70 -10.74 -21.74
CA GLN A 119 4.48 -10.54 -22.53
C GLN A 119 4.10 -9.10 -22.86
N SER A 120 4.85 -8.05 -22.48
CA SER A 120 4.42 -6.70 -22.87
C SER A 120 5.54 -5.66 -22.93
N PRO A 121 6.24 -5.51 -24.09
CA PRO A 121 7.09 -4.35 -24.33
C PRO A 121 6.30 -3.02 -24.26
N ASP A 122 4.98 -3.07 -24.49
CA ASP A 122 4.11 -1.89 -24.47
C ASP A 122 3.68 -1.47 -23.06
N ALA A 123 3.77 -2.36 -22.05
CA ALA A 123 3.37 -2.05 -20.68
C ALA A 123 4.16 -0.88 -20.06
N ALA A 124 5.45 -0.76 -20.40
CA ALA A 124 6.26 0.36 -19.92
C ALA A 124 5.79 1.71 -20.48
N VAL A 125 5.41 1.75 -21.75
CA VAL A 125 4.89 2.96 -22.41
C VAL A 125 3.51 3.32 -21.87
N GLU A 126 2.65 2.33 -21.67
CA GLU A 126 1.34 2.50 -21.07
C GLU A 126 1.46 3.06 -19.64
N LEU A 127 2.28 2.46 -18.79
CA LEU A 127 2.47 2.90 -17.40
C LEU A 127 3.12 4.28 -17.31
N HIS A 128 4.04 4.61 -18.22
CA HIS A 128 4.57 5.97 -18.33
C HIS A 128 3.45 6.98 -18.65
N THR A 129 2.55 6.62 -19.56
CA THR A 129 1.39 7.44 -19.92
C THR A 129 0.42 7.59 -18.75
N VAL A 130 0.16 6.52 -18.00
CA VAL A 130 -0.66 6.55 -16.77
C VAL A 130 -0.07 7.51 -15.74
N ASN A 131 1.24 7.41 -15.46
CA ASN A 131 1.92 8.30 -14.52
C ASN A 131 1.92 9.75 -14.99
N ALA A 132 2.07 10.00 -16.30
CA ALA A 132 1.99 11.36 -16.86
C ALA A 132 0.60 11.99 -16.66
N HIS A 133 -0.48 11.22 -16.88
CA HIS A 133 -1.85 11.69 -16.62
C HIS A 133 -2.09 11.95 -15.13
N ALA A 134 -1.58 11.08 -14.25
CA ALA A 134 -1.69 11.25 -12.81
C ALA A 134 -0.98 12.52 -12.34
N ARG A 135 0.25 12.77 -12.83
CA ARG A 135 1.01 13.97 -12.51
C ARG A 135 0.29 15.23 -12.95
N ALA A 136 -0.19 15.28 -14.20
CA ALA A 136 -0.94 16.43 -14.70
C ALA A 136 -2.20 16.73 -13.86
N MET A 137 -2.89 15.70 -13.39
CA MET A 137 -4.04 15.84 -12.50
C MET A 137 -3.65 16.40 -11.12
N VAL A 138 -2.61 15.85 -10.50
CA VAL A 138 -2.13 16.28 -9.18
C VAL A 138 -1.57 17.71 -9.23
N ASP A 139 -0.85 18.07 -10.29
CA ASP A 139 -0.32 19.42 -10.49
C ASP A 139 -1.44 20.46 -10.61
N ALA A 140 -2.51 20.12 -11.33
CA ALA A 140 -3.69 20.99 -11.46
C ALA A 140 -4.41 21.21 -10.13
N LEU A 141 -4.51 20.17 -9.29
CA LEU A 141 -5.07 20.26 -7.94
C LEU A 141 -4.17 21.08 -7.01
N GLY A 142 -2.85 20.87 -7.06
CA GLY A 142 -1.88 21.61 -6.25
C GLY A 142 -1.88 23.11 -6.54
N ALA A 143 -2.03 23.50 -7.81
CA ALA A 143 -2.13 24.90 -8.22
C ALA A 143 -3.35 25.63 -7.63
N ALA A 144 -4.42 24.91 -7.27
CA ALA A 144 -5.60 25.50 -6.66
C ALA A 144 -5.42 25.85 -5.17
N ALA A 145 -4.33 25.39 -4.53
CA ALA A 145 -3.99 25.68 -3.13
C ALA A 145 -5.16 25.47 -2.13
N LEU A 146 -5.93 24.40 -2.36
CA LEU A 146 -7.10 24.06 -1.55
C LEU A 146 -6.68 23.53 -0.17
N THR A 147 -7.51 23.77 0.84
CA THR A 147 -7.36 23.10 2.15
C THR A 147 -7.62 21.59 2.00
N PRO A 148 -7.15 20.74 2.94
CA PRO A 148 -7.08 19.29 2.73
C PRO A 148 -8.40 18.60 2.36
N LEU A 149 -9.51 18.97 3.00
CA LEU A 149 -10.82 18.34 2.75
C LEU A 149 -11.42 18.77 1.40
N PRO A 150 -11.49 20.08 1.05
CA PRO A 150 -11.84 20.49 -0.31
C PRO A 150 -10.92 19.93 -1.40
N ALA A 151 -9.60 19.81 -1.13
CA ALA A 151 -8.66 19.18 -2.05
C ALA A 151 -9.01 17.70 -2.29
N LEU A 152 -9.40 16.98 -1.23
CA LEU A 152 -9.83 15.59 -1.33
C LEU A 152 -11.13 15.45 -2.13
N ASP A 153 -12.09 16.35 -1.94
CA ASP A 153 -13.30 16.36 -2.75
C ASP A 153 -13.03 16.65 -4.23
N ALA A 154 -12.15 17.63 -4.50
CA ALA A 154 -11.71 17.95 -5.85
C ALA A 154 -10.95 16.78 -6.51
N LEU A 155 -10.13 16.06 -5.75
CA LEU A 155 -9.46 14.84 -6.21
C LEU A 155 -10.46 13.77 -6.65
N HIS A 156 -11.45 13.44 -5.80
CA HIS A 156 -12.46 12.44 -6.14
C HIS A 156 -13.27 12.85 -7.37
N HIS A 157 -13.60 14.14 -7.50
CA HIS A 157 -14.30 14.65 -8.67
C HIS A 157 -13.46 14.54 -9.95
N ALA A 158 -12.19 14.94 -9.90
CA ALA A 158 -11.27 14.87 -11.04
C ALA A 158 -11.04 13.41 -11.49
N VAL A 159 -10.93 12.49 -10.53
CA VAL A 159 -10.79 11.05 -10.82
C VAL A 159 -12.06 10.48 -11.45
N ALA A 160 -13.24 10.84 -10.94
CA ALA A 160 -14.52 10.39 -11.49
C ALA A 160 -14.77 10.88 -12.93
N GLN A 161 -14.22 12.04 -13.30
CA GLN A 161 -14.32 12.60 -14.66
C GLN A 161 -13.25 12.10 -15.62
N SER A 162 -12.22 11.40 -15.13
CA SER A 162 -11.09 10.95 -15.95
C SER A 162 -11.42 9.67 -16.70
N THR A 163 -11.18 9.66 -18.01
CA THR A 163 -11.27 8.44 -18.82
C THR A 163 -10.23 7.38 -18.46
N VAL A 164 -9.17 7.75 -17.73
CA VAL A 164 -8.09 6.86 -17.32
C VAL A 164 -8.34 6.28 -15.92
N PHE A 165 -8.89 7.09 -15.00
CA PHE A 165 -8.95 6.75 -13.57
C PHE A 165 -10.37 6.50 -13.03
N ALA A 166 -11.42 6.86 -13.79
CA ALA A 166 -12.79 6.63 -13.37
C ALA A 166 -13.04 5.14 -13.11
N ALA A 167 -13.87 4.83 -12.12
CA ALA A 167 -14.28 3.47 -11.85
C ALA A 167 -15.00 2.91 -13.09
N VAL A 168 -14.60 1.73 -13.54
CA VAL A 168 -15.33 1.06 -14.60
C VAL A 168 -16.66 0.60 -14.03
N GLU A 169 -17.75 1.10 -14.60
CA GLU A 169 -19.11 0.74 -14.22
C GLU A 169 -19.23 -0.79 -14.24
N ARG A 170 -19.59 -1.38 -13.08
CA ARG A 170 -19.90 -2.81 -13.03
C ARG A 170 -21.16 -2.98 -13.84
N ALA A 171 -21.03 -3.44 -15.09
CA ALA A 171 -22.17 -3.85 -15.87
C ALA A 171 -22.96 -4.85 -15.01
N GLU A 172 -24.20 -4.49 -14.67
CA GLU A 172 -25.11 -5.43 -14.03
C GLU A 172 -25.11 -6.72 -14.87
N PRO A 173 -25.10 -7.91 -14.25
CA PRO A 173 -25.08 -9.15 -15.01
C PRO A 173 -26.32 -9.16 -15.90
N ALA A 174 -26.12 -8.91 -17.19
CA ALA A 174 -27.15 -9.04 -18.20
C ALA A 174 -27.79 -10.41 -18.02
N LEU A 175 -29.12 -10.43 -17.86
CA LEU A 175 -29.93 -11.63 -17.75
C LEU A 175 -29.44 -12.67 -18.75
N LYS A 176 -28.96 -13.81 -18.24
CA LYS A 176 -28.39 -14.92 -19.00
C LYS A 176 -29.29 -15.30 -20.17
N LEU A 177 -28.95 -14.85 -21.38
CA LEU A 177 -29.56 -15.33 -22.62
C LEU A 177 -28.51 -16.12 -23.40
N VAL A 178 -28.46 -17.43 -23.12
CA VAL A 178 -27.95 -18.51 -23.98
C VAL A 178 -26.80 -18.12 -24.93
N ARG A 179 -25.60 -17.97 -24.37
CA ARG A 179 -24.30 -18.42 -24.93
C ARG A 179 -23.25 -18.09 -23.88
N ALA A 180 -22.33 -19.02 -23.63
CA ALA A 180 -21.27 -18.90 -22.64
C ALA A 180 -20.68 -17.48 -22.56
N ASP A 181 -21.14 -16.72 -21.58
CA ASP A 181 -20.76 -15.33 -21.40
C ASP A 181 -19.32 -15.30 -20.92
N MET A 182 -18.43 -14.80 -21.79
CA MET A 182 -17.16 -14.23 -21.38
C MET A 182 -17.49 -13.11 -20.39
N ARG A 183 -17.53 -13.45 -19.10
CA ARG A 183 -17.52 -12.47 -18.00
C ARG A 183 -16.23 -11.67 -18.16
N SER A 184 -16.36 -10.53 -18.82
CA SER A 184 -15.28 -9.57 -18.98
C SER A 184 -15.18 -8.82 -17.66
N ASP A 185 -14.36 -9.32 -16.72
CA ASP A 185 -13.99 -8.50 -15.56
C ASP A 185 -13.34 -7.21 -16.09
N PRO A 186 -13.85 -6.03 -15.74
CA PRO A 186 -13.32 -4.78 -16.24
C PRO A 186 -11.88 -4.55 -15.74
N HIS A 187 -11.03 -3.95 -16.58
CA HIS A 187 -9.71 -3.48 -16.14
C HIS A 187 -9.88 -2.55 -14.93
N GLN A 188 -9.20 -2.84 -13.83
CA GLN A 188 -9.25 -1.96 -12.66
C GLN A 188 -8.51 -0.66 -12.99
N ALA A 189 -9.15 0.48 -12.73
CA ALA A 189 -8.57 1.78 -12.99
C ALA A 189 -7.33 2.00 -12.10
N PRO A 190 -6.17 2.46 -12.65
CA PRO A 190 -4.91 2.59 -11.93
C PRO A 190 -4.88 3.83 -11.00
N ARG A 191 -5.80 3.89 -10.04
CA ARG A 191 -5.94 5.00 -9.09
C ARG A 191 -4.68 5.18 -8.23
N TRP A 192 -3.95 4.09 -7.97
CA TRP A 192 -2.65 4.10 -7.30
C TRP A 192 -1.69 5.15 -7.88
N ALA A 193 -1.76 5.45 -9.19
CA ALA A 193 -0.87 6.40 -9.82
C ALA A 193 -1.14 7.84 -9.35
N VAL A 194 -2.40 8.19 -9.11
CA VAL A 194 -2.80 9.48 -8.54
C VAL A 194 -2.51 9.51 -7.05
N GLU A 195 -2.87 8.45 -6.33
CA GLU A 195 -2.71 8.34 -4.89
C GLU A 195 -1.25 8.39 -4.42
N MET A 196 -0.32 7.81 -5.19
CA MET A 196 1.11 7.87 -4.85
C MET A 196 1.69 9.28 -4.96
N LEU A 197 1.07 10.15 -5.78
CA LEU A 197 1.52 11.52 -6.05
C LEU A 197 0.77 12.57 -5.20
N TYR A 198 -0.43 12.25 -4.72
CA TYR A 198 -1.32 13.20 -4.06
C TYR A 198 -0.71 13.87 -2.81
N GLY A 199 0.22 13.21 -2.10
CA GLY A 199 0.97 13.84 -1.01
C GLY A 199 1.71 15.13 -1.42
N SER A 200 2.11 15.25 -2.70
CA SER A 200 2.75 16.46 -3.24
C SER A 200 1.77 17.64 -3.35
N CYS A 201 0.49 17.36 -3.61
CA CYS A 201 -0.57 18.37 -3.57
C CYS A 201 -0.76 18.89 -2.14
N LEU A 202 -0.82 17.98 -1.15
CA LEU A 202 -0.92 18.37 0.26
C LEU A 202 0.31 19.15 0.74
N GLN A 203 1.50 18.78 0.26
CA GLN A 203 2.71 19.54 0.54
C GLN A 203 2.67 20.95 -0.05
N SER A 204 2.27 21.08 -1.31
CA SER A 204 2.17 22.37 -1.99
C SER A 204 1.15 23.30 -1.34
N ALA A 205 0.08 22.74 -0.76
CA ALA A 205 -0.92 23.46 0.01
C ALA A 205 -0.47 23.78 1.46
N GLY A 206 0.71 23.33 1.89
CA GLY A 206 1.22 23.52 3.24
C GLY A 206 0.54 22.65 4.31
N ALA A 207 -0.20 21.62 3.90
CA ALA A 207 -0.89 20.71 4.82
C ALA A 207 0.01 19.58 5.35
N LEU A 208 1.07 19.25 4.61
CA LEU A 208 2.11 18.28 5.01
C LEU A 208 3.49 18.85 4.70
N HIS A 209 4.49 18.57 5.51
CA HIS A 209 5.88 18.95 5.23
C HIS A 209 6.53 18.04 4.19
N HIS A 210 6.09 16.78 4.10
CA HIS A 210 6.67 15.76 3.23
C HIS A 210 5.62 15.10 2.31
N PRO A 211 5.93 14.91 1.01
CA PRO A 211 5.04 14.27 0.04
C PRO A 211 5.05 12.75 0.21
N ILE A 212 4.21 12.25 1.10
CA ILE A 212 4.04 10.81 1.34
C ILE A 212 3.05 10.18 0.32
N PRO A 213 3.29 8.95 -0.16
CA PRO A 213 2.32 8.21 -0.94
C PRO A 213 1.08 7.81 -0.11
N LEU A 214 -0.11 7.95 -0.67
CA LEU A 214 -1.40 7.72 0.02
C LEU A 214 -2.27 6.68 -0.71
N VAL A 215 -1.66 5.58 -1.15
CA VAL A 215 -2.36 4.50 -1.87
C VAL A 215 -3.50 3.93 -1.03
N GLY A 216 -4.69 3.82 -1.64
CA GLY A 216 -5.95 3.43 -0.99
C GLY A 216 -6.89 4.59 -0.67
N LEU A 217 -6.47 5.84 -0.88
CA LEU A 217 -7.28 7.03 -0.57
C LEU A 217 -8.55 7.13 -1.43
N ILE A 218 -8.48 6.72 -2.69
CA ILE A 218 -9.60 6.83 -3.63
C ILE A 218 -10.40 5.53 -3.63
N ARG A 219 -11.48 5.58 -2.86
CA ARG A 219 -12.48 4.53 -2.69
C ARG A 219 -13.42 4.42 -3.90
N PRO A 220 -13.40 3.32 -4.69
CA PRO A 220 -14.24 3.16 -5.88
C PRO A 220 -15.73 3.08 -5.54
N ASP A 221 -16.06 2.64 -4.33
CA ASP A 221 -17.41 2.59 -3.75
C ASP A 221 -18.03 3.97 -3.52
N THR A 222 -17.23 5.04 -3.56
CA THR A 222 -17.72 6.43 -3.46
C THR A 222 -17.99 7.07 -4.82
N ALA A 223 -17.79 6.34 -5.93
CA ALA A 223 -18.07 6.81 -7.28
C ALA A 223 -19.48 6.35 -7.70
N GLY A 224 -20.43 7.28 -7.82
CA GLY A 224 -21.80 6.98 -8.27
C GLY A 224 -22.86 7.91 -7.66
N ASP A 225 -24.13 7.48 -7.66
CA ASP A 225 -25.33 8.21 -7.20
C ASP A 225 -25.43 8.35 -5.66
N MET A 226 -24.29 8.27 -4.95
CA MET A 226 -24.26 8.41 -3.50
C MET A 226 -24.59 9.85 -3.08
N GLU A 227 -25.33 9.99 -1.98
CA GLU A 227 -25.64 11.30 -1.40
C GLU A 227 -24.33 12.06 -1.07
N PRO A 228 -24.20 13.35 -1.45
CA PRO A 228 -22.94 14.08 -1.29
C PRO A 228 -22.40 14.13 0.15
N GLY A 229 -23.29 14.14 1.15
CA GLY A 229 -22.90 14.12 2.56
C GLY A 229 -22.30 12.78 2.99
N GLU A 230 -22.84 11.66 2.50
CA GLU A 230 -22.34 10.31 2.77
C GLU A 230 -20.98 10.08 2.12
N ALA A 231 -20.83 10.51 0.85
CA ALA A 231 -19.55 10.45 0.15
C ALA A 231 -18.44 11.21 0.91
N ARG A 232 -18.77 12.40 1.47
CA ARG A 232 -17.82 13.17 2.29
C ARG A 232 -17.44 12.46 3.59
N ILE A 233 -18.40 11.82 4.27
CA ILE A 233 -18.13 11.02 5.48
C ILE A 233 -17.14 9.90 5.15
N ILE A 234 -17.38 9.14 4.08
CA ILE A 234 -16.50 8.01 3.69
C ILE A 234 -15.10 8.51 3.31
N ARG A 235 -15.00 9.62 2.56
CA ARG A 235 -13.72 10.23 2.19
C ARG A 235 -12.93 10.66 3.42
N ALA A 236 -13.57 11.36 4.35
CA ALA A 236 -12.93 11.81 5.59
C ALA A 236 -12.51 10.62 6.47
N ALA A 237 -13.35 9.60 6.61
CA ALA A 237 -13.02 8.37 7.33
C ALA A 237 -11.83 7.63 6.70
N THR A 238 -11.80 7.52 5.37
CA THR A 238 -10.68 6.90 4.63
C THR A 238 -9.39 7.68 4.83
N LEU A 239 -9.46 9.02 4.78
CA LEU A 239 -8.31 9.87 5.06
C LEU A 239 -7.78 9.62 6.48
N CYS A 240 -8.68 9.58 7.47
CA CYS A 240 -8.34 9.27 8.85
C CYS A 240 -7.61 7.92 8.98
N GLU A 241 -8.19 6.85 8.42
CA GLU A 241 -7.62 5.50 8.45
C GLU A 241 -6.21 5.45 7.86
N ILE A 242 -6.01 6.10 6.70
CA ILE A 242 -4.71 6.17 6.04
C ILE A 242 -3.72 6.95 6.90
N MET A 243 -4.09 8.11 7.44
CA MET A 243 -3.20 8.90 8.30
C MET A 243 -2.79 8.13 9.55
N SER A 244 -3.74 7.46 10.22
CA SER A 244 -3.44 6.63 11.40
C SER A 244 -2.53 5.44 11.05
N THR A 245 -2.74 4.81 9.88
CA THR A 245 -1.86 3.73 9.39
C THR A 245 -0.43 4.24 9.16
N GLN A 246 -0.28 5.43 8.55
CA GLN A 246 1.03 6.05 8.34
C GLN A 246 1.72 6.39 9.67
N LEU A 247 0.97 6.92 10.64
CA LEU A 247 1.48 7.22 11.98
C LEU A 247 1.95 5.96 12.71
N ALA A 248 1.19 4.85 12.61
CA ALA A 248 1.57 3.56 13.18
C ALA A 248 2.86 3.01 12.55
N MET A 249 3.02 3.12 11.22
CA MET A 249 4.26 2.75 10.53
C MET A 249 5.45 3.59 10.99
N LEU A 250 5.27 4.89 11.21
CA LEU A 250 6.32 5.78 11.71
C LEU A 250 6.73 5.43 13.15
N ALA A 251 5.77 5.12 14.00
CA ALA A 251 6.02 4.65 15.36
C ALA A 251 6.77 3.31 15.36
N HIS A 252 6.39 2.39 14.46
CA HIS A 252 7.12 1.13 14.25
C HIS A 252 8.57 1.39 13.80
N ALA A 253 8.78 2.23 12.79
CA ALA A 253 10.10 2.59 12.30
C ALA A 253 11.01 3.17 13.40
N SER A 254 10.45 4.01 14.27
CA SER A 254 11.14 4.56 15.44
C SER A 254 11.57 3.48 16.44
N ARG A 255 10.72 2.48 16.71
CA ARG A 255 11.09 1.34 17.57
C ARG A 255 12.19 0.49 16.95
N GLN A 256 12.08 0.20 15.65
CA GLN A 256 13.06 -0.60 14.93
C GLN A 256 14.42 0.09 14.84
N SER A 257 14.45 1.40 14.65
CA SER A 257 15.70 2.17 14.69
C SER A 257 16.39 2.11 16.06
N LYS A 258 15.64 2.19 17.16
CA LYS A 258 16.20 2.04 18.51
C LYS A 258 16.78 0.64 18.72
N ARG A 259 16.06 -0.39 18.26
CA ARG A 259 16.52 -1.79 18.29
C ARG A 259 17.82 -1.97 17.51
N ALA A 260 17.91 -1.40 16.31
CA ALA A 260 19.14 -1.43 15.51
C ALA A 260 20.30 -0.67 16.16
N GLY A 261 20.03 0.45 16.81
CA GLY A 261 21.05 1.22 17.55
C GLY A 261 21.54 0.55 18.83
N ALA A 262 20.77 -0.38 19.40
CA ALA A 262 21.12 -1.12 20.61
C ALA A 262 21.99 -2.37 20.34
N LEU A 263 22.27 -2.69 19.07
CA LEU A 263 23.10 -3.84 18.72
C LEU A 263 24.53 -3.65 19.22
N ASP A 264 25.01 -4.59 20.05
CA ASP A 264 26.40 -4.63 20.49
C ASP A 264 27.30 -5.04 19.31
N THR A 265 27.67 -4.05 18.52
CA THR A 265 28.50 -4.20 17.34
C THR A 265 29.64 -3.20 17.38
N ARG A 266 30.73 -3.54 16.69
CA ARG A 266 31.82 -2.58 16.49
C ARG A 266 31.26 -1.34 15.78
N SER A 267 31.77 -0.16 16.14
CA SER A 267 31.35 1.12 15.54
C SER A 267 31.47 1.19 14.01
N THR A 268 32.28 0.32 13.40
CA THR A 268 32.46 0.21 11.94
C THR A 268 31.54 -0.83 11.28
N SER A 269 30.71 -1.53 12.05
CA SER A 269 29.79 -2.55 11.53
C SER A 269 28.61 -1.89 10.84
N ARG A 270 28.25 -2.41 9.65
CA ARG A 270 27.03 -2.01 8.93
C ARG A 270 25.88 -2.99 9.16
N ALA A 271 25.97 -3.88 10.15
CA ALA A 271 24.87 -4.75 10.53
C ALA A 271 23.59 -3.99 10.94
N PRO A 272 23.66 -2.82 11.62
CA PRO A 272 22.48 -1.99 11.85
C PRO A 272 21.77 -1.56 10.55
N ASP A 273 22.53 -1.29 9.47
CA ASP A 273 21.96 -0.93 8.16
C ASP A 273 21.16 -2.11 7.56
N VAL A 274 21.66 -3.34 7.73
CA VAL A 274 20.95 -4.55 7.29
C VAL A 274 19.66 -4.71 8.08
N LEU A 275 19.70 -4.55 9.41
CA LEU A 275 18.50 -4.66 10.24
C LEU A 275 17.48 -3.58 9.86
N ALA A 276 17.91 -2.32 9.70
CA ALA A 276 17.04 -1.22 9.28
C ALA A 276 16.40 -1.47 7.90
N LEU A 277 17.17 -1.98 6.93
CA LEU A 277 16.64 -2.34 5.61
C LEU A 277 15.55 -3.41 5.70
N LEU A 278 15.80 -4.48 6.47
CA LEU A 278 14.83 -5.56 6.66
C LEU A 278 13.60 -5.10 7.47
N SER A 279 13.77 -4.22 8.45
CA SER A 279 12.67 -3.60 9.20
C SER A 279 11.80 -2.72 8.30
N GLY A 280 12.42 -2.01 7.35
CA GLY A 280 11.72 -1.09 6.45
C GLY A 280 10.96 -1.81 5.33
N PHE A 281 11.66 -2.66 4.58
CA PHE A 281 11.08 -3.27 3.38
C PHE A 281 10.59 -4.71 3.61
N GLY A 282 11.06 -5.41 4.64
CA GLY A 282 10.71 -6.82 4.88
C GLY A 282 11.77 -7.79 4.35
N ALA A 283 11.35 -9.04 4.10
CA ALA A 283 12.27 -10.13 3.85
C ALA A 283 13.06 -9.99 2.54
N MET A 284 14.39 -10.13 2.60
CA MET A 284 15.27 -9.96 1.43
C MET A 284 16.30 -11.09 1.29
N ARG A 285 16.76 -11.33 0.06
CA ARG A 285 17.94 -12.17 -0.24
C ARG A 285 19.23 -11.39 -0.03
N SER A 286 20.34 -12.09 0.22
CA SER A 286 21.69 -11.48 0.26
C SER A 286 21.99 -10.65 -0.99
N ALA A 287 21.61 -11.13 -2.18
CA ALA A 287 21.83 -10.40 -3.43
C ALA A 287 21.04 -9.08 -3.55
N GLN A 288 19.96 -8.90 -2.79
CA GLN A 288 19.24 -7.63 -2.71
C GLN A 288 19.93 -6.71 -1.70
N ILE A 289 20.28 -7.25 -0.53
CA ILE A 289 21.01 -6.53 0.52
C ILE A 289 22.34 -5.98 -0.02
N GLU A 290 23.08 -6.77 -0.80
CA GLU A 290 24.32 -6.38 -1.48
C GLU A 290 24.12 -5.17 -2.39
N ARG A 291 23.05 -5.17 -3.21
CA ARG A 291 22.75 -4.08 -4.15
C ARG A 291 22.33 -2.81 -3.44
N VAL A 292 21.40 -2.93 -2.48
CA VAL A 292 20.88 -1.77 -1.72
C VAL A 292 21.97 -1.13 -0.89
N LEU A 293 22.73 -1.92 -0.13
CA LEU A 293 23.76 -1.41 0.76
C LEU A 293 25.10 -1.14 0.06
N LYS A 294 25.21 -1.47 -1.24
CA LYS A 294 26.45 -1.42 -2.03
C LYS A 294 27.61 -2.10 -1.29
N ALA A 295 27.32 -3.25 -0.70
CA ALA A 295 28.23 -4.01 0.14
C ALA A 295 28.74 -5.25 -0.60
N THR A 296 29.94 -5.72 -0.24
CA THR A 296 30.48 -6.95 -0.84
C THR A 296 29.72 -8.18 -0.34
N ARG A 297 29.69 -9.23 -1.15
CA ARG A 297 29.11 -10.54 -0.81
C ARG A 297 29.60 -11.08 0.54
N LEU A 298 30.92 -10.96 0.77
CA LEU A 298 31.55 -11.39 2.02
C LEU A 298 31.12 -10.52 3.21
N GLY A 299 31.02 -9.20 3.01
CA GLY A 299 30.53 -8.26 4.01
C GLY A 299 29.09 -8.56 4.41
N VAL A 300 28.19 -8.74 3.44
CA VAL A 300 26.78 -9.09 3.70
C VAL A 300 26.66 -10.41 4.43
N ARG A 301 27.41 -11.44 4.02
CA ARG A 301 27.43 -12.72 4.73
C ARG A 301 27.83 -12.56 6.20
N GLY A 302 28.87 -11.77 6.49
CA GLY A 302 29.31 -11.49 7.85
C GLY A 302 28.25 -10.77 8.68
N MET A 303 27.62 -9.73 8.11
CA MET A 303 26.55 -8.97 8.78
C MET A 303 25.31 -9.82 9.06
N VAL A 304 24.87 -10.60 8.08
CA VAL A 304 23.72 -11.52 8.23
C VAL A 304 24.01 -12.59 9.28
N GLN A 305 25.20 -13.19 9.27
CA GLN A 305 25.56 -14.19 10.26
C GLN A 305 25.58 -13.60 11.68
N LEU A 306 26.10 -12.38 11.84
CA LEU A 306 26.07 -11.67 13.11
C LEU A 306 24.64 -11.50 13.62
N LEU A 307 23.73 -11.02 12.76
CA LEU A 307 22.33 -10.80 13.12
C LEU A 307 21.57 -12.11 13.40
N LEU A 308 21.87 -13.19 12.67
CA LEU A 308 21.30 -14.52 12.93
C LEU A 308 21.76 -15.05 14.29
N THR A 309 23.05 -14.95 14.60
CA THR A 309 23.62 -15.38 15.88
C THR A 309 23.07 -14.55 17.04
N ALA A 310 22.82 -13.25 16.82
CA ALA A 310 22.16 -12.38 17.79
C ALA A 310 20.65 -12.63 17.93
N GLY A 311 20.04 -13.44 17.04
CA GLY A 311 18.60 -13.72 17.07
C GLY A 311 17.71 -12.58 16.54
N GLU A 312 18.31 -11.55 15.95
CA GLU A 312 17.61 -10.35 15.47
C GLU A 312 16.82 -10.60 14.19
N ILE A 313 17.34 -11.49 13.36
CA ILE A 313 16.72 -11.91 12.11
C ILE A 313 16.46 -13.42 12.12
N GLU A 314 15.57 -13.84 11.25
CA GLU A 314 15.30 -15.23 10.94
C GLU A 314 15.57 -15.51 9.46
N GLN A 315 15.77 -16.79 9.16
CA GLN A 315 16.07 -17.27 7.83
C GLN A 315 14.99 -18.26 7.40
N THR A 316 14.40 -18.03 6.23
CA THR A 316 13.49 -18.96 5.58
C THR A 316 14.07 -19.40 4.25
N THR A 317 13.71 -20.60 3.78
CA THR A 317 14.17 -21.12 2.49
C THR A 317 12.99 -21.19 1.53
N VAL A 318 13.11 -20.53 0.39
CA VAL A 318 12.10 -20.50 -0.67
C VAL A 318 12.79 -20.83 -1.99
N SER A 319 12.30 -21.84 -2.70
CA SER A 319 12.85 -22.28 -4.00
C SER A 319 14.38 -22.49 -3.97
N GLY A 320 14.90 -23.04 -2.87
CA GLY A 320 16.34 -23.31 -2.70
C GLY A 320 17.22 -22.10 -2.35
N ALA A 321 16.64 -20.91 -2.18
CA ALA A 321 17.35 -19.71 -1.76
C ALA A 321 16.89 -19.22 -0.38
N HIS A 322 17.74 -18.45 0.30
CA HIS A 322 17.44 -17.92 1.63
C HIS A 322 16.88 -16.50 1.58
N LEU A 323 15.80 -16.28 2.32
CA LEU A 323 15.26 -14.97 2.65
C LEU A 323 15.50 -14.69 4.14
N TYR A 324 15.97 -13.49 4.43
CA TYR A 324 16.21 -13.01 5.78
C TYR A 324 15.15 -11.97 6.13
N ALA A 325 14.52 -12.12 7.29
CA ALA A 325 13.51 -11.18 7.79
C ALA A 325 13.80 -10.83 9.24
N VAL A 326 13.34 -9.66 9.69
CA VAL A 326 13.40 -9.31 11.12
C VAL A 326 12.52 -10.27 11.90
N ARG A 327 13.04 -10.78 13.02
CA ARG A 327 12.25 -11.62 13.90
C ARG A 327 11.18 -10.76 14.58
N THR A 328 9.92 -11.05 14.30
CA THR A 328 8.77 -10.37 14.89
C THR A 328 8.60 -10.83 16.33
N HIS A 329 8.78 -9.92 17.29
CA HIS A 329 8.44 -10.21 18.69
C HIS A 329 6.93 -10.05 18.90
N PRO A 330 6.30 -10.78 19.83
CA PRO A 330 4.87 -10.64 20.11
C PRO A 330 4.43 -9.20 20.42
N SER A 331 5.32 -8.41 21.03
CA SER A 331 5.13 -6.98 21.30
C SER A 331 5.08 -6.09 20.05
N ASP A 332 5.64 -6.52 18.92
CA ASP A 332 5.61 -5.78 17.66
C ASP A 332 4.28 -5.93 16.91
N ARG A 333 3.47 -6.96 17.25
CA ARG A 333 2.15 -7.21 16.62
C ARG A 333 1.08 -6.19 17.04
N LEU A 334 1.22 -5.60 18.23
CA LEU A 334 0.27 -4.67 18.82
C LEU A 334 0.26 -3.28 18.16
N GLY A 335 1.12 -3.02 17.17
CA GLY A 335 1.30 -1.68 16.59
C GLY A 335 1.22 -1.57 15.06
N ILE A 336 0.85 -2.64 14.35
CA ILE A 336 0.66 -2.63 12.87
C ILE A 336 -0.76 -3.04 12.50
N THR A 337 -1.49 -3.69 13.40
CA THR A 337 -2.94 -3.80 13.25
C THR A 337 -3.52 -2.40 13.40
N ALA A 338 -4.12 -1.88 12.33
CA ALA A 338 -5.27 -0.99 12.47
C ALA A 338 -6.19 -1.57 13.56
N PRO A 339 -6.96 -0.77 14.30
CA PRO A 339 -8.03 -1.35 15.08
C PRO A 339 -8.91 -2.10 14.07
N LEU A 340 -8.76 -3.43 14.00
CA LEU A 340 -9.93 -4.28 13.99
C LEU A 340 -10.62 -3.89 15.29
N GLU A 341 -11.37 -2.78 15.27
CA GLU A 341 -12.49 -2.59 16.16
C GLU A 341 -13.22 -3.90 16.09
N GLU A 342 -13.05 -4.74 17.11
CA GLU A 342 -14.01 -5.74 17.57
C GLU A 342 -14.85 -6.36 16.44
N ALA A 343 -14.21 -6.76 15.33
CA ALA A 343 -14.89 -7.18 14.10
C ALA A 343 -15.54 -8.57 14.27
N PHE A 344 -15.43 -9.11 15.48
CA PHE A 344 -16.03 -10.33 15.97
C PHE A 344 -16.39 -10.09 17.44
N SER A 345 -17.26 -9.13 17.73
CA SER A 345 -18.04 -9.26 18.97
C SER A 345 -18.93 -10.50 18.82
N ASP A 346 -19.22 -11.19 19.92
CA ASP A 346 -20.12 -12.36 19.89
C ASP A 346 -21.48 -11.97 19.28
N ASP A 347 -21.94 -10.72 19.48
CA ASP A 347 -23.16 -10.20 18.88
C ASP A 347 -23.08 -10.09 17.34
N ALA A 348 -21.93 -9.69 16.79
CA ALA A 348 -21.73 -9.62 15.33
C ALA A 348 -21.65 -11.02 14.69
N MET A 349 -21.14 -12.00 15.42
CA MET A 349 -21.12 -13.41 15.01
C MET A 349 -22.53 -14.01 15.04
N ASP A 350 -23.31 -13.72 16.08
CA ASP A 350 -24.70 -14.15 16.19
C ASP A 350 -25.58 -13.53 15.08
N GLU A 351 -25.34 -12.27 14.71
CA GLU A 351 -26.06 -11.60 13.61
C GLU A 351 -25.68 -12.18 12.22
N TYR A 352 -24.40 -12.54 12.04
CA TYR A 352 -23.94 -13.25 10.85
C TYR A 352 -24.57 -14.64 10.72
N ASP A 353 -24.57 -15.42 11.81
CA ASP A 353 -25.16 -16.77 11.83
C ASP A 353 -26.68 -16.71 11.63
N ALA A 354 -27.36 -15.72 12.19
CA ALA A 354 -28.77 -15.47 11.95
C ALA A 354 -29.06 -15.12 10.47
N SER A 355 -28.20 -14.29 9.85
CA SER A 355 -28.29 -13.93 8.44
C SER A 355 -28.05 -15.13 7.52
N MET A 356 -27.08 -15.98 7.83
CA MET A 356 -26.81 -17.23 7.10
C MET A 356 -27.96 -18.22 7.23
N ALA A 357 -28.53 -18.40 8.42
CA ALA A 357 -29.70 -19.25 8.62
C ALA A 357 -30.93 -18.74 7.86
N GLN A 358 -31.06 -17.42 7.69
CA GLN A 358 -32.14 -16.81 6.91
C GLN A 358 -31.95 -17.03 5.40
N ILE A 359 -30.72 -16.92 4.90
CA ILE A 359 -30.37 -17.26 3.51
C ILE A 359 -30.68 -18.73 3.22
N ASP A 360 -30.30 -19.65 4.11
CA ASP A 360 -30.57 -21.08 3.93
C ASP A 360 -32.07 -21.39 3.93
N ARG A 361 -32.88 -20.70 4.76
CA ARG A 361 -34.35 -20.82 4.70
C ARG A 361 -34.92 -20.32 3.38
N LEU A 362 -34.43 -19.20 2.87
CA LEU A 362 -34.88 -18.65 1.59
C LEU A 362 -34.52 -19.57 0.41
N LEU A 363 -33.32 -20.15 0.43
CA LEU A 363 -32.87 -21.11 -0.59
C LEU A 363 -33.67 -22.42 -0.53
N ASN A 364 -33.95 -22.94 0.66
CA ASN A 364 -34.77 -24.15 0.82
C ASN A 364 -36.24 -23.92 0.45
N ASN A 365 -36.78 -22.73 0.71
CA ASN A 365 -38.14 -22.37 0.31
C ASN A 365 -38.25 -22.08 -1.20
N ALA A 366 -37.20 -21.57 -1.83
CA ALA A 366 -37.15 -21.43 -3.29
C ALA A 366 -37.07 -22.81 -3.99
N ALA A 367 -36.39 -23.78 -3.37
CA ALA A 367 -36.31 -25.16 -3.87
C ALA A 367 -37.62 -25.96 -3.69
N SER A 368 -38.46 -25.60 -2.71
CA SER A 368 -39.77 -26.25 -2.49
C SER A 368 -40.89 -25.69 -3.36
N LEU A 369 -40.72 -24.49 -3.94
CA LEU A 369 -41.64 -23.89 -4.92
C LEU A 369 -41.43 -24.38 -6.37
N GLN A 370 -40.45 -25.27 -6.61
CA GLN A 370 -40.17 -25.90 -7.91
C GLN A 370 -40.57 -27.39 -7.97
N ARG A 371 -41.32 -27.89 -6.99
CA ARG A 371 -42.05 -29.17 -7.04
C ARG A 371 -43.54 -28.89 -6.98
#